data_AF-A0A8D3C608-F1
#
_entry.id   AF-A0A8D3C608-F1
#
_cell.length_a   1.000
_cell.length_b   1.000
_cell.length_c   1.000
_cell.angle_alpha   90.00
_cell.angle_beta   90.00
_cell.angle_gamma   90.00
#
_symmetry.space_group_name_H-M   'P 1'
#
loop_
_entity.id
_entity.type
_entity.pdbx_description
1 polymer ?
#
loop_
_entity_poly.entity_id
_entity_poly.type
_entity_poly.pdbx_seq_one_letter_code
_entity_poly.pdbx_strand_id
1 'polypeptide(L)'
;MSVIPAGHEGRMDGGGGGGSPRLQQCAQPPSSSSSSGSGSSRTKDARHQQQQQQLQRHHGGSMWKQPSHSEPADVVRRALDFKCQGTQCYKDKKYREAIGKYHRALLEIKGLCRVLGDPDAGTKSPACLLPTLSKSTTLTDEQKGAMENAELECYNSLAACLLQMELVNYERVKEYCLKVLHKEGKNFKALYRSGVAYYHLGDFQKALYYLKESHKQEPSGQTVGMSSCI
;
A
#
# COMPACT_ATOMS: atom_id res chain seq x y z
N MET A 1 -26.63 45.51 -13.42
CA MET A 1 -26.21 45.73 -14.81
C MET A 1 -24.78 46.23 -14.80
N SER A 2 -23.86 45.50 -15.43
CA SER A 2 -22.58 45.99 -15.97
C SER A 2 -22.06 44.93 -16.94
N VAL A 3 -21.37 45.36 -18.01
CA VAL A 3 -21.18 44.59 -19.24
C VAL A 3 -19.70 44.39 -19.58
N ILE A 4 -19.33 43.13 -19.86
CA ILE A 4 -18.65 42.64 -21.09
C ILE A 4 -17.70 43.65 -21.80
N PRO A 5 -16.42 43.29 -22.04
CA PRO A 5 -16.13 42.55 -23.28
C PRO A 5 -15.16 41.36 -23.20
N ALA A 6 -15.22 40.55 -24.26
CA ALA A 6 -14.40 39.38 -24.54
C ALA A 6 -13.60 39.55 -25.85
N GLY A 7 -12.62 38.67 -26.08
CA GLY A 7 -11.85 38.53 -27.31
C GLY A 7 -10.41 38.03 -27.02
N HIS A 8 -9.70 37.34 -27.91
CA HIS A 8 -10.05 36.67 -29.18
C HIS A 8 -8.92 35.64 -29.52
N GLU A 9 -9.06 34.90 -30.62
CA GLU A 9 -8.16 33.85 -31.18
C GLU A 9 -6.65 34.23 -31.28
N GLY A 10 -5.67 33.32 -31.43
CA GLY A 10 -5.63 31.85 -31.61
C GLY A 10 -4.33 31.39 -32.33
N ARG A 11 -4.29 30.12 -32.80
CA ARG A 11 -3.49 29.56 -33.94
C ARG A 11 -2.04 28.99 -33.73
N MET A 12 -1.90 27.67 -34.01
CA MET A 12 -0.79 26.87 -34.67
C MET A 12 0.68 27.02 -34.19
N ASP A 13 1.62 26.06 -34.28
CA ASP A 13 1.73 24.67 -34.79
C ASP A 13 2.95 23.98 -34.08
N GLY A 14 3.48 22.76 -34.35
CA GLY A 14 3.12 21.68 -35.30
C GLY A 14 4.34 20.83 -35.75
N GLY A 15 4.33 19.50 -35.54
CA GLY A 15 5.19 18.52 -36.27
C GLY A 15 6.34 17.78 -35.54
N GLY A 16 6.64 16.56 -36.03
CA GLY A 16 7.85 15.74 -35.73
C GLY A 16 7.66 14.67 -34.63
N GLY A 17 7.34 13.40 -34.93
CA GLY A 17 8.25 12.36 -35.46
C GLY A 17 8.58 11.36 -34.33
N GLY A 18 8.56 10.03 -34.44
CA GLY A 18 8.60 9.13 -35.59
C GLY A 18 9.84 8.22 -35.48
N GLY A 19 9.72 7.00 -34.90
CA GLY A 19 10.91 6.13 -34.76
C GLY A 19 10.84 4.94 -33.79
N SER A 20 10.11 3.88 -34.15
CA SER A 20 10.29 2.48 -33.70
C SER A 20 9.43 1.59 -34.61
N PRO A 21 9.77 0.30 -34.87
CA PRO A 21 10.69 -0.56 -34.12
C PRO A 21 11.82 -1.19 -34.97
N ARG A 22 12.74 -1.91 -34.33
CA ARG A 22 13.58 -2.91 -35.01
C ARG A 22 13.81 -4.14 -34.14
N LEU A 23 12.90 -5.10 -34.24
CA LEU A 23 13.17 -6.49 -33.88
C LEU A 23 14.28 -7.01 -34.82
N GLN A 24 15.30 -7.67 -34.27
CA GLN A 24 16.15 -8.55 -35.06
C GLN A 24 16.46 -9.82 -34.26
N GLN A 25 16.61 -10.92 -34.99
CA GLN A 25 16.24 -12.26 -34.57
C GLN A 25 17.45 -13.21 -34.73
N CYS A 26 17.52 -14.19 -33.83
CA CYS A 26 18.27 -15.46 -33.92
C CYS A 26 19.76 -15.46 -34.36
N ALA A 27 20.59 -16.05 -33.51
CA ALA A 27 21.79 -16.77 -33.93
C ALA A 27 21.85 -18.12 -33.20
N GLN A 28 21.66 -19.22 -33.94
CA GLN A 28 22.00 -20.57 -33.49
C GLN A 28 23.39 -20.93 -34.05
N PRO A 29 24.27 -21.60 -33.29
CA PRO A 29 25.46 -22.24 -33.84
C PRO A 29 25.12 -23.60 -34.48
N PRO A 30 25.91 -24.07 -35.47
CA PRO A 30 25.55 -25.20 -36.32
C PRO A 30 25.88 -26.57 -35.72
N SER A 31 25.15 -27.59 -36.17
CA SER A 31 25.52 -28.99 -36.04
C SER A 31 26.53 -29.41 -37.12
N SER A 32 27.49 -30.25 -36.74
CA SER A 32 28.25 -31.08 -37.69
C SER A 32 28.64 -32.40 -37.02
N SER A 33 28.77 -33.46 -37.82
CA SER A 33 28.71 -34.85 -37.35
C SER A 33 30.04 -35.60 -37.51
N SER A 34 30.28 -36.52 -36.56
CA SER A 34 31.02 -37.78 -36.71
C SER A 34 32.47 -37.77 -37.23
N SER A 35 33.41 -38.24 -36.40
CA SER A 35 34.16 -39.48 -36.69
C SER A 35 34.89 -40.02 -35.45
N SER A 36 35.29 -41.29 -35.55
CA SER A 36 35.79 -42.18 -34.50
C SER A 36 37.25 -41.92 -34.08
N GLY A 37 37.57 -42.26 -32.81
CA GLY A 37 38.95 -42.28 -32.30
C GLY A 37 39.04 -42.84 -30.88
N SER A 38 39.56 -44.05 -30.73
CA SER A 38 39.66 -44.77 -29.45
C SER A 38 40.79 -44.23 -28.54
N GLY A 39 40.57 -44.14 -27.23
CA GLY A 39 41.67 -43.88 -26.30
C GLY A 39 41.30 -43.56 -24.84
N SER A 40 41.76 -44.41 -23.92
CA SER A 40 42.04 -44.11 -22.50
C SER A 40 40.94 -43.53 -21.61
N SER A 41 40.06 -44.42 -21.13
CA SER A 41 39.37 -44.27 -19.85
C SER A 41 40.38 -44.16 -18.69
N ARG A 42 40.18 -43.18 -17.77
CA ARG A 42 40.54 -43.20 -16.32
C ARG A 42 40.50 -41.83 -15.61
N THR A 43 40.31 -40.71 -16.30
CA THR A 43 40.39 -39.35 -15.70
C THR A 43 39.10 -38.52 -15.72
N LYS A 44 37.98 -39.06 -16.24
CA LYS A 44 36.70 -38.32 -16.33
C LYS A 44 35.76 -38.52 -15.14
N ASP A 45 35.89 -39.62 -14.39
CA ASP A 45 35.00 -39.94 -13.27
C ASP A 45 35.21 -39.02 -12.06
N ALA A 46 36.46 -38.68 -11.75
CA ALA A 46 36.81 -37.81 -10.62
C ALA A 46 36.17 -36.42 -10.70
N ARG A 47 36.05 -35.83 -11.91
CA ARG A 47 35.39 -34.52 -12.09
C ARG A 47 33.88 -34.60 -11.88
N HIS A 48 33.22 -35.66 -12.37
CA HIS A 48 31.77 -35.83 -12.16
C HIS A 48 31.42 -36.09 -10.70
N GLN A 49 32.23 -36.87 -9.98
CA GLN A 49 32.02 -37.14 -8.56
C GLN A 49 32.23 -35.87 -7.71
N GLN A 50 33.25 -35.06 -8.01
CA GLN A 50 33.48 -33.78 -7.34
C GLN A 50 32.35 -32.76 -7.64
N GLN A 51 31.79 -32.76 -8.85
CA GLN A 51 30.68 -31.88 -9.22
C GLN A 51 29.34 -32.29 -8.56
N GLN A 52 29.07 -33.60 -8.40
CA GLN A 52 27.92 -34.06 -7.61
C GLN A 52 28.03 -33.68 -6.12
N GLN A 53 29.24 -33.70 -5.55
CA GLN A 53 29.45 -33.31 -4.15
C GLN A 53 29.25 -31.79 -3.91
N GLN A 54 29.45 -30.94 -4.93
CA GLN A 54 29.08 -29.52 -4.87
C GLN A 54 27.55 -29.30 -4.94
N LEU A 55 26.80 -30.10 -5.70
CA LEU A 55 25.33 -29.99 -5.81
C LEU A 55 24.59 -30.37 -4.51
N GLN A 56 25.18 -31.21 -3.66
CA GLN A 56 24.63 -31.51 -2.33
C GLN A 56 24.89 -30.37 -1.32
N ARG A 57 25.96 -29.58 -1.48
CA ARG A 57 26.29 -28.46 -0.56
C ARG A 57 25.41 -27.22 -0.73
N HIS A 58 24.62 -27.13 -1.80
CA HIS A 58 23.63 -26.06 -2.00
C HIS A 58 22.22 -26.38 -1.44
N HIS A 59 22.02 -27.55 -0.85
CA HIS A 59 20.83 -27.84 -0.01
C HIS A 59 21.02 -27.35 1.44
N GLY A 60 21.81 -26.30 1.63
CA GLY A 60 21.99 -25.60 2.89
C GLY A 60 20.74 -24.83 3.27
N GLY A 61 19.78 -25.53 3.87
CA GLY A 61 18.70 -24.96 4.68
C GLY A 61 18.06 -23.69 4.14
N SER A 62 17.20 -23.82 3.11
CA SER A 62 15.99 -22.99 3.10
C SER A 62 15.12 -23.45 4.27
N MET A 63 15.54 -23.07 5.48
CA MET A 63 14.67 -23.06 6.63
C MET A 63 13.55 -22.10 6.23
N TRP A 64 12.40 -22.69 5.90
CA TRP A 64 11.15 -21.97 5.83
C TRP A 64 10.99 -21.34 7.19
N LYS A 65 11.42 -20.09 7.31
CA LYS A 65 11.21 -19.28 8.50
C LYS A 65 9.72 -19.03 8.49
N GLN A 66 8.98 -19.98 9.08
CA GLN A 66 7.59 -19.79 9.49
C GLN A 66 7.50 -18.38 10.05
N PRO A 67 6.46 -17.58 9.71
CA PRO A 67 6.40 -16.19 10.10
C PRO A 67 6.66 -16.07 11.59
N SER A 68 7.90 -15.71 11.95
CA SER A 68 8.35 -15.74 13.32
C SER A 68 7.47 -14.73 14.02
N HIS A 69 6.67 -15.20 15.00
CA HIS A 69 5.68 -14.39 15.72
C HIS A 69 6.30 -13.03 15.94
N SER A 70 5.83 -12.05 15.16
CA SER A 70 6.41 -10.72 15.21
C SER A 70 5.94 -10.17 16.54
N GLU A 71 6.89 -9.84 17.41
CA GLU A 71 6.57 -9.20 18.67
C GLU A 71 5.59 -8.05 18.38
N PRO A 72 4.52 -7.87 19.18
CA PRO A 72 3.46 -6.95 18.83
C PRO A 72 3.99 -5.51 18.63
N ALA A 73 5.04 -5.14 19.37
CA ALA A 73 5.78 -3.88 19.20
C ALA A 73 6.51 -3.75 17.84
N ASP A 74 7.00 -4.84 17.24
CA ASP A 74 7.59 -4.82 15.90
C ASP A 74 6.53 -4.63 14.82
N VAL A 75 5.34 -5.22 15.00
CA VAL A 75 4.19 -5.00 14.10
C VAL A 75 3.76 -3.53 14.13
N VAL A 76 3.63 -2.94 15.33
CA VAL A 76 3.37 -1.50 15.50
C VAL A 76 4.42 -0.65 14.76
N ARG A 77 5.71 -0.96 14.95
CA ARG A 77 6.81 -0.23 14.30
C ARG A 77 6.73 -0.30 12.78
N ARG A 78 6.47 -1.48 12.20
CA ARG A 78 6.30 -1.66 10.74
C ARG A 78 5.08 -0.92 10.19
N ALA A 79 3.95 -0.95 10.90
CA ALA A 79 2.76 -0.22 10.49
C ALA A 79 3.01 1.30 10.41
N LEU A 80 3.68 1.87 11.42
CA LEU A 80 4.05 3.29 11.43
C LEU A 80 5.08 3.64 10.35
N ASP A 81 6.08 2.77 10.11
CA ASP A 81 7.06 2.94 9.04
C ASP A 81 6.38 2.95 7.65
N PHE A 82 5.48 2.00 7.37
CA PHE A 82 4.71 2.02 6.13
C PHE A 82 3.81 3.26 5.98
N LYS A 83 3.23 3.77 7.08
CA LYS A 83 2.49 5.04 7.08
C LYS A 83 3.42 6.21 6.69
N CYS A 84 4.58 6.31 7.31
CA CYS A 84 5.57 7.36 7.03
C CYS A 84 6.08 7.31 5.58
N GLN A 85 6.37 6.11 5.06
CA GLN A 85 6.75 5.91 3.66
C GLN A 85 5.62 6.31 2.70
N GLY A 86 4.36 5.97 3.01
CA GLY A 86 3.20 6.40 2.24
C GLY A 86 3.07 7.93 2.17
N THR A 87 3.27 8.60 3.31
CA THR A 87 3.26 10.07 3.39
C THR A 87 4.42 10.71 2.64
N GLN A 88 5.58 10.08 2.58
CA GLN A 88 6.67 10.55 1.73
C GLN A 88 6.32 10.40 0.24
N CYS A 89 5.85 9.23 -0.19
CA CYS A 89 5.36 9.02 -1.55
C CYS A 89 4.25 10.01 -1.95
N TYR A 90 3.37 10.41 -1.02
CA TYR A 90 2.35 11.42 -1.26
C TYR A 90 2.94 12.80 -1.57
N LYS A 91 3.93 13.25 -0.77
CA LYS A 91 4.65 14.52 -1.00
C LYS A 91 5.38 14.51 -2.34
N ASP A 92 5.96 13.37 -2.70
CA ASP A 92 6.65 13.14 -3.98
C ASP A 92 5.68 12.95 -5.17
N LYS A 93 4.37 13.14 -4.96
CA LYS A 93 3.26 12.93 -5.94
C LYS A 93 3.17 11.52 -6.53
N LYS A 94 3.82 10.55 -5.90
CA LYS A 94 3.82 9.12 -6.25
C LYS A 94 2.58 8.43 -5.66
N TYR A 95 1.38 8.91 -5.99
CA TYR A 95 0.13 8.49 -5.35
C TYR A 95 -0.13 6.98 -5.46
N ARG A 96 0.23 6.33 -6.58
CA ARG A 96 0.14 4.86 -6.74
C ARG A 96 1.02 4.10 -5.74
N GLU A 97 2.24 4.56 -5.51
CA GLU A 97 3.16 3.97 -4.51
C GLU A 97 2.64 4.24 -3.10
N ALA A 98 2.16 5.47 -2.83
CA ALA A 98 1.59 5.87 -1.54
C ALA A 98 0.40 4.97 -1.14
N ILE A 99 -0.53 4.72 -2.07
CA ILE A 99 -1.67 3.80 -1.88
C ILE A 99 -1.18 2.40 -1.45
N GLY A 100 -0.17 1.85 -2.14
CA GLY A 100 0.41 0.55 -1.79
C GLY A 100 1.03 0.52 -0.39
N LYS A 101 1.73 1.58 0.01
CA LYS A 101 2.33 1.72 1.35
C LYS A 101 1.26 1.82 2.45
N TYR A 102 0.25 2.68 2.29
CA TYR A 102 -0.85 2.81 3.25
C TYR A 102 -1.67 1.52 3.37
N HIS A 103 -1.92 0.79 2.28
CA HIS A 103 -2.54 -0.53 2.38
C HIS A 103 -1.70 -1.52 3.18
N ARG A 104 -0.37 -1.49 3.03
CA ARG A 104 0.52 -2.37 3.81
C ARG A 104 0.55 -2.00 5.30
N ALA A 105 0.49 -0.72 5.64
CA ALA A 105 0.27 -0.26 7.02
C ALA A 105 -1.04 -0.83 7.61
N LEU A 106 -2.16 -0.70 6.89
CA LEU A 106 -3.46 -1.23 7.30
C LEU A 106 -3.47 -2.77 7.46
N LEU A 107 -2.68 -3.49 6.67
CA LEU A 107 -2.55 -4.95 6.79
C LEU A 107 -1.79 -5.35 8.06
N GLU A 108 -0.72 -4.65 8.43
CA GLU A 108 0.01 -4.88 9.69
C GLU A 108 -0.90 -4.58 10.91
N ILE A 109 -1.62 -3.44 10.89
CA ILE A 109 -2.56 -3.06 11.97
C ILE A 109 -3.65 -4.12 12.16
N LYS A 110 -4.31 -4.55 11.08
CA LYS A 110 -5.38 -5.55 11.14
C LYS A 110 -4.87 -6.96 11.44
N GLY A 111 -3.65 -7.28 11.04
CA GLY A 111 -2.95 -8.50 11.45
C GLY A 111 -2.75 -8.52 12.96
N LEU A 112 -2.29 -7.40 13.54
CA LEU A 112 -2.08 -7.25 14.98
C LEU A 112 -3.37 -7.42 15.78
N CYS A 113 -4.48 -6.78 15.37
CA CYS A 113 -5.78 -6.96 16.00
C CYS A 113 -6.26 -8.42 16.01
N ARG A 114 -5.95 -9.20 14.96
CA ARG A 114 -6.29 -10.63 14.90
C ARG A 114 -5.41 -11.48 15.81
N VAL A 115 -4.13 -11.12 15.98
CA VAL A 115 -3.17 -11.86 16.84
C VAL A 115 -3.44 -11.61 18.32
N LEU A 116 -3.84 -10.40 18.69
CA LEU A 116 -4.09 -10.04 20.10
C LEU A 116 -5.40 -10.60 20.66
N GLY A 117 -6.36 -10.93 19.79
CA GLY A 117 -7.67 -11.44 20.19
C GLY A 117 -8.57 -10.37 20.81
N ASP A 118 -9.88 -10.58 20.74
CA ASP A 118 -10.83 -9.78 21.49
C ASP A 118 -10.94 -10.33 22.93
N PRO A 119 -10.80 -9.51 23.98
CA PRO A 119 -10.83 -9.98 25.37
C PRO A 119 -12.22 -10.43 25.85
N ASP A 120 -13.29 -10.24 25.07
CA ASP A 120 -14.68 -10.60 25.44
C ASP A 120 -15.20 -11.85 24.70
N ALA A 121 -14.35 -12.56 23.94
CA ALA A 121 -14.68 -13.85 23.33
C ALA A 121 -14.68 -15.00 24.38
N GLY A 122 -15.70 -15.03 25.23
CA GLY A 122 -15.80 -15.93 26.37
C GLY A 122 -15.72 -17.44 26.08
N THR A 123 -14.87 -18.12 26.85
CA THR A 123 -15.13 -19.45 27.42
C THR A 123 -15.47 -20.61 26.46
N LYS A 124 -14.45 -21.23 25.86
CA LYS A 124 -14.12 -22.69 25.97
C LYS A 124 -13.19 -23.19 24.86
N SER A 125 -11.91 -23.44 25.19
CA SER A 125 -11.09 -24.52 24.61
C SER A 125 -9.77 -24.68 25.39
N PRO A 126 -9.51 -25.84 26.04
CA PRO A 126 -8.28 -26.07 26.80
C PRO A 126 -7.23 -26.82 25.95
N ALA A 127 -6.34 -26.10 25.26
CA ALA A 127 -5.24 -26.75 24.50
C ALA A 127 -4.02 -25.85 24.23
N CYS A 128 -3.34 -25.36 25.28
CA CYS A 128 -1.87 -25.23 25.24
C CYS A 128 -1.29 -25.10 26.67
N LEU A 129 -0.76 -26.18 27.22
CA LEU A 129 -0.01 -26.17 28.48
C LEU A 129 1.48 -26.20 28.17
N LEU A 130 2.12 -25.03 28.13
CA LEU A 130 3.58 -24.89 28.18
C LEU A 130 3.94 -23.69 29.08
N PRO A 131 4.62 -23.90 30.22
CA PRO A 131 5.08 -22.82 31.07
C PRO A 131 6.52 -22.42 30.72
N THR A 132 6.72 -21.20 30.20
CA THR A 132 7.95 -20.38 30.39
C THR A 132 7.78 -19.02 29.72
N LEU A 133 8.46 -18.01 30.28
CA LEU A 133 8.51 -16.61 29.82
C LEU A 133 7.19 -15.80 29.94
N SER A 134 6.91 -15.41 31.17
CA SER A 134 6.17 -14.20 31.50
C SER A 134 6.89 -12.94 30.98
N LYS A 135 6.61 -12.54 29.74
CA LYS A 135 6.76 -11.16 29.29
C LYS A 135 5.48 -10.75 28.58
N SER A 136 4.81 -9.74 29.13
CA SER A 136 3.42 -9.39 28.83
C SER A 136 3.21 -9.13 27.34
N THR A 137 2.53 -10.04 26.64
CA THR A 137 2.16 -9.90 25.22
C THR A 137 0.98 -8.93 25.01
N THR A 138 0.81 -7.97 25.92
CA THR A 138 -0.19 -6.91 25.88
C THR A 138 0.47 -5.63 25.38
N LEU A 139 -0.02 -5.09 24.26
CA LEU A 139 0.28 -3.71 23.87
C LEU A 139 -0.10 -2.76 25.01
N THR A 140 0.64 -1.67 25.18
CA THR A 140 0.17 -0.57 26.03
C THR A 140 -1.05 0.10 25.41
N ASP A 141 -1.92 0.70 26.22
CA ASP A 141 -3.08 1.45 25.70
C ASP A 141 -2.64 2.59 24.77
N GLU A 142 -1.47 3.18 25.03
CA GLU A 142 -0.82 4.16 24.14
C GLU A 142 -0.47 3.55 22.77
N GLN A 143 0.10 2.35 22.71
CA GLN A 143 0.40 1.65 21.46
C GLN A 143 -0.88 1.29 20.70
N LYS A 144 -1.94 0.87 21.41
CA LYS A 144 -3.25 0.58 20.81
C LYS A 144 -3.87 1.86 20.24
N GLY A 145 -3.91 2.96 21.00
CA GLY A 145 -4.39 4.25 20.54
C GLY A 145 -3.59 4.81 19.36
N ALA A 146 -2.27 4.66 19.37
CA ALA A 146 -1.41 5.03 18.24
C ALA A 146 -1.69 4.20 16.97
N MET A 147 -2.06 2.92 17.11
CA MET A 147 -2.48 2.08 15.98
C MET A 147 -3.86 2.45 15.44
N GLU A 148 -4.84 2.72 16.31
CA GLU A 148 -6.16 3.19 15.88
C GLU A 148 -6.05 4.54 15.15
N ASN A 149 -5.29 5.49 15.69
CA ASN A 149 -5.02 6.77 15.02
C ASN A 149 -4.25 6.58 13.69
N ALA A 150 -3.25 5.69 13.65
CA ALA A 150 -2.54 5.39 12.41
C ALA A 150 -3.44 4.76 11.33
N GLU A 151 -4.43 3.93 11.70
CA GLU A 151 -5.44 3.41 10.76
C GLU A 151 -6.31 4.53 10.19
N LEU A 152 -6.78 5.46 11.03
CA LEU A 152 -7.58 6.61 10.62
C LEU A 152 -6.80 7.55 9.69
N GLU A 153 -5.54 7.86 10.02
CA GLU A 153 -4.63 8.61 9.16
C GLU A 153 -4.41 7.90 7.80
N CYS A 154 -4.25 6.57 7.80
CA CYS A 154 -4.10 5.79 6.56
C CYS A 154 -5.35 5.86 5.68
N TYR A 155 -6.57 5.73 6.23
CA TYR A 155 -7.80 5.89 5.45
C TYR A 155 -7.96 7.30 4.89
N ASN A 156 -7.69 8.33 5.69
CA ASN A 156 -7.79 9.72 5.26
C ASN A 156 -6.78 10.03 4.14
N SER A 157 -5.56 9.47 4.24
CA SER A 157 -4.51 9.63 3.22
C SER A 157 -4.79 8.80 1.96
N LEU A 158 -5.39 7.61 2.07
CA LEU A 158 -5.86 6.82 0.93
C LEU A 158 -6.97 7.55 0.16
N ALA A 159 -7.93 8.16 0.87
CA ALA A 159 -8.96 8.99 0.26
C ALA A 159 -8.37 10.17 -0.52
N ALA A 160 -7.34 10.84 0.03
CA ALA A 160 -6.56 11.86 -0.66
C ALA A 160 -5.93 11.33 -1.96
N CYS A 161 -5.16 10.24 -1.85
CA CYS A 161 -4.47 9.64 -2.98
C CYS A 161 -5.42 9.26 -4.12
N LEU A 162 -6.62 8.73 -3.80
CA LEU A 162 -7.63 8.35 -4.77
C LEU A 162 -8.25 9.53 -5.50
N LEU A 163 -8.44 10.68 -4.83
CA LEU A 163 -8.91 11.92 -5.45
C LEU A 163 -7.88 12.53 -6.42
N GLN A 164 -6.60 12.23 -6.22
CA GLN A 164 -5.48 12.66 -7.09
C GLN A 164 -5.22 11.71 -8.30
N MET A 165 -6.08 10.71 -8.53
CA MET A 165 -5.96 9.80 -9.67
C MET A 165 -6.77 10.27 -10.89
N GLU A 166 -6.24 10.02 -12.09
CA GLU A 166 -6.93 10.32 -13.37
C GLU A 166 -8.33 9.68 -13.45
N LEU A 167 -8.49 8.49 -12.86
CA LEU A 167 -9.76 7.79 -12.72
C LEU A 167 -10.08 7.63 -11.22
N VAL A 168 -10.79 8.61 -10.67
CA VAL A 168 -11.16 8.65 -9.26
C VAL A 168 -12.24 7.62 -8.94
N ASN A 169 -11.98 6.75 -7.96
CA ASN A 169 -12.99 5.82 -7.44
C ASN A 169 -13.72 6.45 -6.24
N TYR A 170 -14.77 7.23 -6.52
CA TYR A 170 -15.55 7.93 -5.50
C TYR A 170 -16.26 6.99 -4.50
N GLU A 171 -16.64 5.79 -4.91
CA GLU A 171 -17.17 4.75 -3.99
C GLU A 171 -16.16 4.39 -2.90
N ARG A 172 -14.88 4.20 -3.26
CA ARG A 172 -13.81 3.92 -2.30
C ARG A 172 -13.43 5.13 -1.45
N VAL A 173 -13.42 6.34 -2.03
CA VAL A 173 -13.21 7.58 -1.27
C VAL A 173 -14.29 7.71 -0.17
N LYS A 174 -15.56 7.56 -0.54
CA LYS A 174 -16.69 7.52 0.40
C LYS A 174 -16.49 6.45 1.48
N GLU A 175 -16.16 5.22 1.10
CA GLU A 175 -15.94 4.10 2.04
C GLU A 175 -14.85 4.44 3.10
N TYR A 176 -13.73 5.02 2.68
CA TYR A 176 -12.63 5.37 3.59
C TYR A 176 -12.96 6.58 4.46
N CYS A 177 -13.58 7.63 3.91
CA CYS A 177 -13.96 8.78 4.72
C CYS A 177 -15.03 8.44 5.77
N LEU A 178 -16.01 7.58 5.44
CA LEU A 178 -17.01 7.13 6.43
C LEU A 178 -16.38 6.32 7.57
N LYS A 179 -15.33 5.52 7.31
CA LYS A 179 -14.57 4.82 8.38
C LYS A 179 -13.87 5.80 9.31
N VAL A 180 -13.30 6.88 8.78
CA VAL A 180 -12.71 7.95 9.60
C VAL A 180 -13.80 8.62 10.43
N LEU A 181 -14.91 9.04 9.80
CA LEU A 181 -16.01 9.75 10.47
C LEU A 181 -16.74 8.92 11.53
N HIS A 182 -16.70 7.59 11.46
CA HIS A 182 -17.26 6.72 12.49
C HIS A 182 -16.50 6.82 13.83
N LYS A 183 -15.19 7.12 13.80
CA LYS A 183 -14.36 7.36 15.00
C LYS A 183 -14.20 8.86 15.28
N GLU A 184 -13.96 9.65 14.24
CA GLU A 184 -13.74 11.10 14.29
C GLU A 184 -14.85 11.85 13.55
N GLY A 185 -16.06 11.89 14.11
CA GLY A 185 -17.24 12.52 13.47
C GLY A 185 -17.10 14.02 13.14
N LYS A 186 -16.03 14.68 13.61
CA LYS A 186 -15.70 16.09 13.34
C LYS A 186 -14.46 16.28 12.44
N ASN A 187 -13.91 15.21 11.83
CA ASN A 187 -12.74 15.35 10.96
C ASN A 187 -13.09 16.14 9.69
N PHE A 188 -12.69 17.41 9.66
CA PHE A 188 -12.94 18.35 8.56
C PHE A 188 -12.60 17.77 7.17
N LYS A 189 -11.42 17.15 7.04
CA LYS A 189 -10.93 16.59 5.77
C LYS A 189 -11.79 15.41 5.30
N ALA A 190 -12.18 14.52 6.22
CA ALA A 190 -13.04 13.39 5.90
C ALA A 190 -14.48 13.82 5.59
N LEU A 191 -15.02 14.86 6.27
CA LEU A 191 -16.31 15.47 5.93
C LEU A 191 -16.28 16.06 4.51
N TYR A 192 -15.27 16.88 4.19
CA TYR A 192 -15.12 17.49 2.86
C TYR A 192 -15.05 16.44 1.75
N ARG A 193 -14.13 15.47 1.91
CA ARG A 193 -13.91 14.38 0.94
C ARG A 193 -15.15 13.50 0.76
N SER A 194 -15.91 13.25 1.83
CA SER A 194 -17.22 12.57 1.74
C SER A 194 -18.21 13.38 0.90
N GLY A 195 -18.29 14.70 1.14
CA GLY A 195 -19.16 15.60 0.39
C GLY A 195 -18.88 15.60 -1.11
N VAL A 196 -17.59 15.72 -1.48
CA VAL A 196 -17.12 15.60 -2.87
C VAL A 196 -17.46 14.23 -3.46
N ALA A 197 -17.19 13.13 -2.74
CA ALA A 197 -17.49 11.80 -3.22
C ALA A 197 -19.00 11.58 -3.46
N TYR A 198 -19.87 11.97 -2.52
CA TYR A 198 -21.32 11.87 -2.69
C TYR A 198 -21.85 12.74 -3.85
N TYR A 199 -21.25 13.91 -4.09
CA TYR A 199 -21.61 14.77 -5.22
C TYR A 199 -21.37 14.06 -6.56
N HIS A 200 -20.18 13.47 -6.75
CA HIS A 200 -19.85 12.71 -7.97
C HIS A 200 -20.60 11.38 -8.10
N LEU A 201 -21.14 10.84 -7.01
CA LEU A 201 -22.04 9.68 -7.00
C LEU A 201 -23.52 10.04 -7.20
N GLY A 202 -23.88 11.32 -7.31
CA GLY A 202 -25.24 11.80 -7.53
C GLY A 202 -26.14 11.89 -6.29
N ASP A 203 -25.64 11.56 -5.09
CA ASP A 203 -26.38 11.73 -3.83
C ASP A 203 -26.20 13.17 -3.32
N PHE A 204 -26.88 14.11 -3.98
CA PHE A 204 -26.77 15.53 -3.68
C PHE A 204 -27.25 15.90 -2.27
N GLN A 205 -28.16 15.11 -1.68
CA GLN A 205 -28.65 15.33 -0.31
C GLN A 205 -27.53 15.07 0.71
N LYS A 206 -26.85 13.92 0.62
CA LYS A 206 -25.70 13.63 1.49
C LYS A 206 -24.51 14.53 1.17
N ALA A 207 -24.26 14.83 -0.11
CA ALA A 207 -23.20 15.76 -0.49
C ALA A 207 -23.36 17.13 0.21
N LEU A 208 -24.57 17.72 0.13
CA LEU A 208 -24.88 18.99 0.77
C LEU A 208 -24.76 18.92 2.29
N TYR A 209 -25.19 17.83 2.93
CA TYR A 209 -25.01 17.60 4.36
C TYR A 209 -23.53 17.59 4.75
N TYR A 210 -22.71 16.74 4.13
CA TYR A 210 -21.30 16.59 4.49
C TYR A 210 -20.48 17.86 4.20
N LEU A 211 -20.76 18.59 3.11
CA LEU A 211 -20.10 19.87 2.82
C LEU A 211 -20.49 20.95 3.84
N LYS A 212 -21.76 21.01 4.28
CA LYS A 212 -22.19 21.93 5.35
C LYS A 212 -21.56 21.59 6.70
N GLU A 213 -21.54 20.32 7.08
CA GLU A 213 -20.89 19.89 8.31
C GLU A 213 -19.38 20.16 8.27
N SER A 214 -18.74 19.94 7.12
CA SER A 214 -17.33 20.28 6.89
C SER A 214 -17.08 21.77 7.16
N HIS A 215 -17.83 22.68 6.52
CA HIS A 215 -17.63 24.12 6.69
C HIS A 215 -17.82 24.60 8.15
N LYS A 216 -18.71 23.96 8.93
CA LYS A 216 -18.86 24.25 10.37
C LYS A 216 -17.65 23.87 11.23
N GLN A 217 -16.80 22.95 10.77
CA GLN A 217 -15.58 22.53 11.46
C GLN A 217 -14.33 23.28 10.98
N GLU A 218 -14.43 24.24 10.04
CA GLU A 218 -13.26 25.07 9.69
C GLU A 218 -12.85 25.94 10.89
N PRO A 219 -11.58 25.90 11.32
CA PRO A 219 -11.09 26.83 12.31
C PRO A 219 -11.06 28.24 11.70
N SER A 220 -11.75 29.19 12.36
CA SER A 220 -12.18 30.52 11.85
C SER A 220 -11.08 31.51 11.43
N GLY A 221 -9.85 31.06 11.24
CA GLY A 221 -8.68 31.88 10.88
C GLY A 221 -7.65 31.19 9.99
N GLN A 222 -7.93 29.98 9.50
CA GLN A 222 -7.12 29.37 8.44
C GLN A 222 -8.03 28.94 7.30
N THR A 223 -7.95 29.67 6.19
CA THR A 223 -8.32 29.14 4.87
C THR A 223 -7.32 28.04 4.52
N VAL A 224 -7.46 26.87 5.16
CA VAL A 224 -6.81 25.62 4.76
C VAL A 224 -7.53 25.17 3.50
N GLY A 225 -7.35 25.95 2.43
CA GLY A 225 -8.27 26.01 1.30
C GLY A 225 -8.55 24.62 0.76
N MET A 226 -9.77 24.42 0.24
CA MET A 226 -10.31 23.12 -0.19
C MET A 226 -9.29 22.21 -0.92
N SER A 227 -8.36 22.79 -1.68
CA SER A 227 -7.17 22.17 -2.26
C SER A 227 -6.32 21.28 -1.32
N SER A 228 -6.22 21.58 -0.02
CA SER A 228 -5.52 20.78 1.00
C SER A 228 -6.35 19.59 1.51
N CYS A 229 -7.65 19.59 1.18
CA CYS A 229 -8.57 18.48 1.41
C CYS A 229 -8.72 17.58 0.18
N ILE A 230 -7.96 17.83 -0.90
CA ILE A 230 -7.86 16.95 -2.06
C ILE A 230 -6.50 16.27 -1.98
#